data_AF-A0A2Z6P5S1-F1
#
_entry.id   AF-A0A2Z6P5S1-F1
#
_cell.length_a   1.000
_cell.length_b   1.000
_cell.length_c   1.000
_cell.angle_alpha   90.00
_cell.angle_beta   90.00
_cell.angle_gamma   90.00
#
_symmetry.space_group_name_H-M   'P 1'
#
loop_
_entity.id
_entity.type
_entity.pdbx_description
1 polymer ?
#
loop_
_entity_poly.entity_id
_entity_poly.type
_entity_poly.pdbx_seq_one_letter_code
_entity_poly.pdbx_strand_id
1 'polypeptide(L)'
;MSSFDQAAWVGITSSHVGTSSPPMGSGQHPNGNLNEAAYFKNMDFLDDSKKNQPLLRDGAPIFTSTPCYGAQYIDRPGIGLTLQFGGPGGKCGV
;
A
#
# COMPACT_ATOMS: atom_id res chain seq x y z
N MET A 1 -7.86 9.22 23.81
CA MET A 1 -7.08 8.88 22.61
C MET A 1 -7.11 7.38 22.48
N SER A 2 -7.60 6.87 21.36
CA SER A 2 -7.59 5.43 21.07
C SER A 2 -6.17 5.03 20.67
N SER A 3 -5.53 4.19 21.50
CA SER A 3 -4.30 3.48 21.16
C SER A 3 -4.67 2.23 20.35
N PHE A 4 -3.85 1.85 19.38
CA PHE A 4 -4.09 0.70 18.51
C PHE A 4 -2.88 -0.24 18.61
N ASP A 5 -3.12 -1.51 18.91
CA ASP A 5 -2.06 -2.52 19.02
C ASP A 5 -1.56 -3.01 17.66
N GLN A 6 -2.35 -2.81 16.59
CA GLN A 6 -2.06 -3.31 15.25
C GLN A 6 -2.54 -2.34 14.16
N ALA A 7 -1.77 -2.25 13.08
CA ALA A 7 -2.13 -1.53 11.86
C ALA A 7 -2.07 -2.50 10.67
N ALA A 8 -2.84 -2.22 9.63
CA ALA A 8 -2.81 -2.99 8.39
C ALA A 8 -3.07 -2.09 7.18
N TRP A 9 -2.52 -2.48 6.04
CA TRP A 9 -2.82 -1.86 4.76
C TRP A 9 -3.90 -2.65 4.05
N VAL A 10 -4.96 -1.97 3.62
CA VAL A 10 -6.07 -2.59 2.90
C VAL A 10 -6.34 -1.77 1.65
N GLY A 11 -6.47 -2.46 0.51
CA GLY A 11 -6.89 -1.87 -0.76
C GLY A 11 -8.24 -2.42 -1.20
N ILE A 12 -9.21 -1.52 -1.41
CA ILE A 12 -10.54 -1.86 -1.94
C ILE A 12 -10.80 -0.96 -3.13
N THR A 13 -11.29 -1.55 -4.22
CA THR A 13 -11.89 -0.79 -5.32
C THR A 13 -13.34 -1.22 -5.47
N SER A 14 -14.20 -0.25 -5.81
CA SER A 14 -15.60 -0.47 -6.07
C SER A 14 -15.90 0.03 -7.47
N SER A 15 -16.38 -0.85 -8.34
CA SER A 15 -16.88 -0.53 -9.68
C SER A 15 -18.31 -1.05 -9.83
N HIS A 16 -19.07 -0.49 -10.77
CA HIS A 16 -20.38 -1.04 -11.10
C HIS A 16 -20.22 -2.49 -11.61
N VAL A 17 -21.19 -3.35 -11.29
CA VAL A 17 -21.21 -4.73 -11.79
C VAL A 17 -21.16 -4.71 -13.32
N GLY A 18 -20.23 -5.48 -13.88
CA GLY A 18 -20.00 -5.55 -15.33
C GLY A 18 -19.14 -4.43 -15.91
N THR A 19 -18.62 -3.49 -15.09
CA THR A 19 -17.61 -2.52 -15.54
C THR A 19 -16.21 -2.89 -15.05
N SER A 20 -15.20 -2.53 -15.85
CA SER A 20 -13.81 -2.71 -15.45
C SER A 20 -13.49 -1.84 -14.24
N SER A 21 -12.82 -2.42 -13.24
CA SER A 21 -12.31 -1.67 -12.11
C SER A 21 -11.24 -0.67 -12.58
N PRO A 22 -11.20 0.55 -12.04
CA PRO A 22 -10.26 1.57 -12.49
C PRO A 22 -8.81 1.24 -12.08
N PRO A 23 -7.81 1.85 -12.73
CA PRO A 23 -6.42 1.78 -12.27
C PRO A 23 -6.26 2.40 -10.88
N MET A 24 -5.34 1.85 -10.08
CA MET A 24 -4.99 2.36 -8.74
C MET A 24 -3.56 2.89 -8.72
N GLY A 25 -3.35 4.00 -8.00
CA GLY A 25 -2.03 4.64 -7.90
C GLY A 25 -1.60 5.16 -9.27
N SER A 26 -0.45 4.70 -9.75
CA SER A 26 0.05 5.00 -11.10
C SER A 26 -0.51 4.10 -12.20
N GLY A 27 -1.34 3.11 -11.85
CA GLY A 27 -1.81 2.07 -12.78
C GLY A 27 -0.79 0.95 -13.02
N GLN A 28 0.40 1.02 -12.41
CA GLN A 28 1.40 -0.05 -12.45
C GLN A 28 1.35 -0.86 -11.15
N HIS A 29 1.65 -2.16 -11.25
CA HIS A 29 1.90 -2.96 -10.05
C HIS A 29 3.20 -2.54 -9.38
N PRO A 30 3.36 -2.81 -8.06
CA PRO A 30 4.64 -2.69 -7.38
C PRO A 30 5.74 -3.41 -8.17
N ASN A 31 6.75 -2.66 -8.60
CA ASN A 31 7.82 -3.17 -9.45
C ASN A 31 9.22 -2.74 -8.97
N GLY A 32 9.29 -2.04 -7.84
CA GLY A 32 10.52 -1.51 -7.27
C GLY A 32 11.01 -0.22 -7.93
N ASN A 33 10.46 0.21 -9.07
CA ASN A 33 10.82 1.46 -9.71
C ASN A 33 10.01 2.64 -9.14
N LEU A 34 10.69 3.55 -8.47
CA LEU A 34 10.08 4.72 -7.82
C LEU A 34 9.61 5.81 -8.81
N ASN A 35 10.00 5.70 -10.08
CA ASN A 35 9.52 6.61 -11.14
C ASN A 35 8.25 6.07 -11.82
N GLU A 36 7.85 4.83 -11.52
CA GLU A 36 6.72 4.17 -12.18
C GLU A 36 5.63 3.78 -11.19
N ALA A 37 5.97 3.12 -10.09
CA ALA A 37 5.00 2.70 -9.08
C ALA A 37 4.66 3.85 -8.12
N ALA A 38 3.40 3.94 -7.71
CA ALA A 38 3.02 4.81 -6.61
C ALA A 38 3.53 4.22 -5.27
N TYR A 39 3.96 5.08 -4.34
CA TYR A 39 4.52 4.62 -3.07
C TYR A 39 4.40 5.63 -1.94
N PHE A 40 4.41 5.12 -0.71
CA PHE A 40 4.66 5.87 0.51
C PHE A 40 6.10 5.66 0.99
N LYS A 41 6.69 6.68 1.61
CA LYS A 41 8.03 6.65 2.22
C LYS A 41 8.01 7.40 3.56
N ASN A 42 9.05 7.21 4.37
CA ASN A 42 9.21 7.86 5.68
C ASN A 42 7.98 7.62 6.58
N MET A 43 7.57 6.36 6.69
CA MET A 43 6.40 5.96 7.47
C MET A 43 6.80 5.65 8.91
N ASP A 44 6.14 6.31 9.86
CA ASP A 44 6.34 6.14 11.30
C ASP A 44 4.99 5.92 11.99
N PHE A 45 4.99 5.14 13.07
CA PHE A 45 3.93 5.14 14.07
C PHE A 45 4.20 6.18 15.15
N LEU A 46 3.14 6.73 15.72
CA LEU A 46 3.22 7.57 16.91
C LEU A 46 2.85 6.74 18.13
N ASP A 47 3.76 6.64 19.09
CA ASP A 47 3.49 5.99 20.37
C ASP A 47 2.73 6.91 21.35
N ASP A 48 2.31 6.36 22.49
CA ASP A 48 1.59 7.11 23.54
C ASP A 48 2.41 8.28 24.10
N SER A 49 3.74 8.24 23.97
CA SER A 49 4.66 9.32 24.34
C SER A 49 4.85 10.35 23.22
N LYS A 50 4.09 10.25 22.12
CA LYS A 50 4.19 11.10 20.91
C LYS A 50 5.56 11.04 20.25
N LYS A 51 6.27 9.91 20.39
CA LYS A 51 7.53 9.68 19.68
C LYS A 51 7.26 8.87 18.42
N ASN A 52 8.01 9.20 17.38
CA ASN A 52 7.99 8.44 16.13
C ASN A 52 8.73 7.12 16.33
N GLN A 53 8.05 6.03 15.99
CA GLN A 53 8.59 4.69 15.91
C GLN A 53 8.60 4.29 14.43
N PRO A 54 9.75 3.98 13.84
CA PRO A 54 9.81 3.67 12.42
C PRO A 54 8.98 2.43 12.08
N LEU A 55 8.25 2.49 10.97
CA LEU A 55 7.54 1.33 10.44
C LEU A 55 8.56 0.29 9.96
N LEU A 56 8.47 -0.92 10.51
CA LEU A 56 9.23 -2.07 10.03
C LEU A 56 8.44 -2.81 8.95
N ARG A 57 9.13 -3.60 8.11
CA ARG A 57 8.53 -4.37 6.99
C ARG A 57 7.37 -5.26 7.43
N ASP A 58 7.41 -5.79 8.64
CA ASP A 58 6.36 -6.66 9.19
C ASP A 58 5.48 -5.93 10.23
N GLY A 59 5.61 -4.60 10.34
CA GLY A 59 4.87 -3.78 11.31
C GLY A 59 3.40 -3.55 10.95
N ALA A 60 3.03 -3.77 9.68
CA ALA A 60 1.64 -3.73 9.24
C ALA A 60 1.42 -4.72 8.06
N PRO A 61 0.63 -5.79 8.23
CA PRO A 61 0.31 -6.69 7.13
C PRO A 61 -0.44 -5.97 6.00
N ILE A 62 -0.26 -6.48 4.78
CA ILE A 62 -0.91 -5.99 3.57
C ILE A 62 -2.00 -6.99 3.17
N PHE A 63 -3.22 -6.48 2.97
CA PHE A 63 -4.34 -7.26 2.47
C PHE A 63 -4.82 -6.70 1.14
N THR A 64 -4.80 -7.54 0.10
CA THR A 64 -5.36 -7.24 -1.21
C THR A 64 -6.48 -8.22 -1.54
N SER A 65 -7.57 -7.71 -2.09
CA SER A 65 -8.79 -8.48 -2.35
C SER A 65 -8.89 -9.04 -3.77
N THR A 66 -8.04 -8.57 -4.70
CA THR A 66 -8.11 -8.93 -6.13
C THR A 66 -6.70 -9.05 -6.72
N PRO A 67 -6.50 -9.85 -7.79
CA PRO A 67 -5.20 -9.98 -8.45
C PRO A 67 -4.79 -8.73 -9.24
N CYS A 68 -5.69 -7.78 -9.46
CA CYS A 68 -5.42 -6.62 -10.31
C CYS A 68 -4.78 -5.44 -9.60
N TYR A 69 -4.62 -5.56 -8.28
CA TYR A 69 -3.92 -4.60 -7.47
C TYR A 69 -2.88 -5.34 -6.63
N GLY A 70 -1.79 -4.65 -6.34
CA GLY A 70 -0.75 -5.15 -5.45
C GLY A 70 -0.28 -4.04 -4.53
N ALA A 71 0.20 -4.44 -3.37
CA ALA A 71 0.99 -3.59 -2.50
C ALA A 71 2.14 -4.41 -1.91
N GLN A 72 3.31 -3.80 -1.76
CA GLN A 72 4.51 -4.47 -1.30
C GLN A 72 5.48 -3.50 -0.63
N TYR A 73 6.09 -3.97 0.45
CA TYR A 73 7.24 -3.30 1.06
C TYR A 73 8.51 -3.52 0.24
N ILE A 74 9.18 -2.42 -0.10
CA ILE A 74 10.42 -2.41 -0.88
C ILE A 74 11.42 -1.48 -0.22
N ASP A 75 12.58 -2.03 0.14
CA ASP A 75 13.71 -1.27 0.66
C ASP A 75 14.46 -0.60 -0.49
N ARG A 76 14.70 0.70 -0.37
CA ARG A 76 15.37 1.50 -1.41
C ARG A 76 16.59 2.21 -0.83
N PRO A 77 17.80 1.97 -1.37
CA PRO A 77 18.99 2.70 -0.95
C PRO A 77 18.78 4.21 -1.03
N GLY A 78 19.13 4.93 0.04
CA GLY A 78 19.00 6.38 0.14
C GLY A 78 17.60 6.92 0.46
N ILE A 79 16.57 6.07 0.49
CA ILE A 79 15.18 6.44 0.86
C ILE A 79 14.68 5.66 2.07
N GLY A 80 15.11 4.40 2.22
CA GLY A 80 14.64 3.50 3.28
C GLY A 80 13.47 2.64 2.82
N LEU A 81 12.68 2.15 3.79
CA LEU A 81 11.53 1.30 3.55
C LEU A 81 10.41 2.11 2.85
N THR A 82 9.95 1.62 1.71
CA THR A 82 8.81 2.18 0.98
C THR A 82 7.68 1.17 0.89
N LEU A 83 6.44 1.64 0.87
CA LEU A 83 5.28 0.82 0.55
C LEU A 83 4.82 1.20 -0.86
N GLN A 84 5.11 0.35 -1.84
CA GLN A 84 4.60 0.53 -3.19
C GLN A 84 3.21 -0.07 -3.32
N PHE A 85 2.35 0.55 -4.11
CA PHE A 85 1.00 0.07 -4.37
C PHE A 85 0.51 0.49 -5.76
N GLY A 86 -0.43 -0.27 -6.30
CA GLY A 86 -1.11 0.08 -7.54
C GLY A 86 -1.55 -1.13 -8.34
N GLY A 87 -1.92 -0.89 -9.59
CA GLY A 87 -2.29 -1.91 -10.55
C GLY A 87 -3.21 -1.35 -11.63
N PRO A 88 -3.26 -1.98 -12.81
CA PRO A 88 -3.94 -1.43 -13.98
C PRO A 88 -5.47 -1.45 -13.86
N GLY A 89 -6.03 -2.15 -12.86
CA GLY A 89 -7.45 -2.44 -12.83
C GLY A 89 -7.84 -3.44 -13.92
N GLY A 90 -9.09 -3.41 -14.37
CA GLY A 90 -9.63 -4.34 -15.37
C GLY A 90 -10.75 -5.22 -14.82
N LYS A 91 -10.84 -6.47 -15.33
CA LYS A 91 -11.88 -7.43 -14.95
C LYS A 91 -11.53 -8.14 -13.63
N CYS A 92 -11.66 -7.38 -12.54
CA CYS A 92 -11.10 -7.69 -11.24
C CYS A 92 -12.12 -7.57 -10.12
N GLY A 93 -13.16 -6.77 -10.37
CA GLY A 93 -14.42 -6.81 -9.66
C GLY A 93 -15.32 -7.86 -10.30
N VAL A 94 -15.96 -8.64 -9.43
CA VAL A 94 -17.15 -9.42 -9.77
C VAL A 94 -18.26 -8.52 -10.33
#